data_AF-A0A847EGU0-F1
#
_entry.id   AF-A0A847EGU0-F1
#
_cell.length_a   1.000
_cell.length_b   1.000
_cell.length_c   1.000
_cell.angle_alpha   90.00
_cell.angle_beta   90.00
_cell.angle_gamma   90.00
#
_symmetry.space_group_name_H-M   'P 1'
#
loop_
_entity.id
_entity.type
_entity.pdbx_description
1 polymer ?
#
loop_
_entity_poly.entity_id
_entity_poly.type
_entity_poly.pdbx_seq_one_letter_code
_entity_poly.pdbx_strand_id
1 'polypeptide(L)' 'GVVIQAEHLCMMMRGIKKPGSSLRTSALRGTFRSNPTTRAEFISLINK' A
#
# COMPACT_ATOMS: atom_id res chain seq x y z
N GLY A 1 -10.93 -0.25 4.37
CA GLY A 1 -10.06 -1.18 3.61
C GLY A 1 -8.80 -1.47 4.40
N VAL A 2 -7.87 -2.26 3.87
CA VAL A 2 -6.54 -2.49 4.48
C VAL A 2 -5.46 -1.92 3.58
N VAL A 3 -4.48 -1.23 4.15
CA VAL A 3 -3.28 -0.71 3.46
C VAL A 3 -2.06 -1.09 4.28
N ILE A 4 -1.03 -1.62 3.63
CA ILE A 4 0.24 -1.98 4.26
C ILE A 4 1.36 -1.29 3.48
N GLN A 5 2.28 -0.67 4.20
CA GLN A 5 3.53 -0.14 3.66
C GLN A 5 4.70 -0.78 4.40
N ALA A 6 5.64 -1.36 3.66
CA ALA A 6 6.79 -2.04 4.24
C ALA A 6 8.01 -1.97 3.33
N GLU A 7 9.20 -2.10 3.91
CA GLU A 7 10.44 -2.29 3.17
C GLU A 7 10.79 -3.77 3.09
N HIS A 8 11.23 -4.22 1.92
CA HIS A 8 11.55 -5.63 1.72
C HIS A 8 13.06 -5.85 1.80
N LEU A 9 13.52 -6.30 2.97
CA LEU A 9 14.94 -6.49 3.26
C LEU A 9 15.64 -7.44 2.28
N CYS A 10 14.96 -8.45 1.75
CA CYS A 10 15.59 -9.33 0.77
C CYS A 10 15.82 -8.66 -0.59
N MET A 11 15.16 -7.54 -0.91
CA MET A 11 15.46 -6.72 -2.10
C MET A 11 16.50 -5.64 -1.82
N MET A 12 16.62 -5.19 -0.56
CA MET A 12 17.61 -4.19 -0.18
C MET A 12 19.00 -4.79 0.06
N MET A 13 19.06 -5.92 0.76
CA MET A 13 20.32 -6.52 1.23
C MET A 13 20.77 -7.72 0.40
N ARG A 14 19.85 -8.34 -0.35
CA ARG A 14 20.11 -9.52 -1.18
C ARG A 14 19.64 -9.26 -2.62
N GLY A 15 20.07 -10.08 -3.56
CA GLY A 15 19.65 -9.98 -4.97
C GLY A 15 19.95 -8.61 -5.60
N ILE A 16 18.92 -7.93 -6.09
CA ILE A 16 18.97 -6.66 -6.83
C ILE A 16 19.58 -5.48 -6.04
N LYS A 17 19.68 -5.57 -4.70
CA LYS A 17 20.28 -4.57 -3.80
C LYS A 17 19.80 -3.14 -4.08
N LYS A 18 18.49 -2.91 -3.96
CA LYS A 18 17.86 -1.59 -4.15
C LYS A 18 17.52 -0.96 -2.79
N PRO A 19 18.33 -0.03 -2.26
CA PRO A 19 18.05 0.66 -1.00
C PRO A 19 16.82 1.57 -1.15
N GLY A 20 16.05 1.74 -0.06
CA GLY A 20 14.82 2.54 -0.07
C GLY A 20 13.67 1.91 -0.85
N SER A 21 13.75 0.60 -1.14
CA SER A 21 12.67 -0.14 -1.78
C SER A 21 11.52 -0.38 -0.80
N SER A 22 10.58 0.56 -0.78
CA SER A 22 9.30 0.44 -0.06
C SER A 22 8.19 -0.04 -1.00
N LEU A 23 7.43 -1.04 -0.56
CA LEU A 23 6.23 -1.51 -1.24
C LEU A 23 4.99 -1.10 -0.46
N ARG A 24 3.94 -0.78 -1.22
CA ARG A 24 2.62 -0.49 -0.68
C ARG A 24 1.58 -1.39 -1.33
N THR A 25 0.83 -2.11 -0.51
CA THR A 25 -0.24 -3.00 -0.95
C THR A 25 -1.54 -2.64 -0.24
N SER A 26 -2.67 -2.97 -0.88
CA SER A 26 -3.98 -2.73 -0.29
C SER A 26 -4.96 -3.82 -0.65
N ALA A 27 -5.94 -4.04 0.22
CA ALA A 27 -7.04 -4.95 -0.01
C ALA A 27 -8.35 -4.25 0.38
N LEU A 28 -9.26 -4.14 -0.59
CA LEU A 28 -10.54 -3.48 -0.43
C LEU A 28 -11.68 -4.49 -0.61
N ARG A 29 -12.65 -4.45 0.31
CA ARG A 29 -13.86 -5.29 0.29
C ARG A 29 -15.09 -4.43 0.59
N GLY A 30 -16.27 -4.96 0.25
CA GLY A 30 -17.55 -4.30 0.49
C GLY A 30 -17.62 -2.91 -0.15
N THR A 31 -18.16 -1.95 0.58
CA THR A 31 -18.35 -0.55 0.16
C THR A 31 -17.04 0.13 -0.26
N PHE A 32 -15.91 -0.19 0.37
CA PHE A 32 -14.60 0.33 -0.06
C PHE A 32 -14.15 -0.18 -1.43
N ARG A 33 -14.68 -1.31 -1.90
CA ARG A 33 -14.41 -1.83 -3.25
C ARG A 33 -15.44 -1.32 -4.26
N SER A 34 -16.73 -1.32 -3.89
CA SER A 34 -17.82 -0.99 -4.80
C SER A 34 -18.07 0.50 -4.97
N ASN A 35 -17.80 1.33 -3.95
CA ASN A 35 -18.01 2.78 -4.01
C ASN A 35 -16.66 3.52 -4.24
N PRO A 36 -16.45 4.12 -5.42
CA PRO A 36 -15.22 4.87 -5.73
C PRO A 36 -15.01 6.09 -4.84
N THR A 37 -16.08 6.79 -4.43
CA THR A 37 -16.00 8.01 -3.62
C THR A 37 -15.47 7.70 -2.23
N THR A 38 -16.06 6.71 -1.56
CA THR A 38 -15.60 6.25 -0.23
C THR A 38 -14.17 5.68 -0.30
N ARG A 39 -13.81 5.00 -1.40
CA ARG A 39 -12.44 4.54 -1.63
C ARG A 39 -11.45 5.70 -1.74
N ALA A 40 -11.79 6.72 -2.52
CA ALA A 40 -10.94 7.89 -2.74
C ALA A 40 -10.73 8.66 -1.43
N GLU A 41 -11.79 8.87 -0.66
CA GLU A 41 -11.74 9.49 0.67
C GLU A 41 -10.83 8.71 1.63
N PHE A 42 -10.99 7.39 1.69
CA PHE A 42 -10.15 6.52 2.53
C PHE A 42 -8.66 6.58 2.16
N ILE A 43 -8.32 6.51 0.86
CA ILE A 43 -6.92 6.57 0.41
C ILE A 43 -6.34 7.96 0.66
N SER A 44 -7.13 9.02 0.45
CA SER A 44 -6.76 10.40 0.75
C SER A 44 -6.37 10.59 2.22
N LEU A 45 -7.20 10.08 3.14
CA LEU A 45 -6.95 10.20 4.58
C LEU A 45 -5.70 9.44 5.05
N ILE A 46 -5.37 8.31 4.43
CA ILE A 46 -4.15 7.53 4.76
C ILE A 46 -2.89 8.12 4.13
N ASN A 47 -3.03 8.97 3.10
CA ASN A 47 -1.91 9.64 2.44
C ASN A 47 -1.56 11.01 3.03
N LYS A 48 -2.36 11.51 3.97
CA LYS A 48 -1.98 12.62 4.84
C LYS A 48 -1.10 12.11 5.97
#